data_AF-A0A1J5BSR6-F1
#
_entry.id   AF-A0A1J5BSR6-F1
#
_cell.length_a   1.000
_cell.length_b   1.000
_cell.length_c   1.000
_cell.angle_alpha   90.00
_cell.angle_beta   90.00
_cell.angle_gamma   90.00
#
_symmetry.space_group_name_H-M   'P 1'
#
loop_
_entity.id
_entity.type
_entity.pdbx_description
1 polymer ?
#
loop_
_entity_poly.entity_id
_entity_poly.type
_entity_poly.pdbx_seq_one_letter_code
_entity_poly.pdbx_strand_id
1 'polypeptide(L)'
;MERQGGHFGKTVFWGAATAALYAAIFNYADLLMYMAHTTPDACVVGSGPGAIYYHRLDAAACAAHGGQLEPGTWWHVLPIILIAFAVSYVHGAFTGLFWDLMGLKPAAKH
;
A
#
# COMPACT_ATOMS: atom_id res chain seq x y z
N MET A 1 -21.15 -34.03 -3.17
CA MET A 1 -20.28 -32.97 -3.75
C MET A 1 -20.75 -31.55 -3.38
N GLU A 2 -21.52 -31.34 -2.31
CA GLU A 2 -22.24 -30.06 -2.09
C GLU A 2 -21.53 -29.02 -1.18
N ARG A 3 -20.37 -29.33 -0.59
CA ARG A 3 -19.63 -28.37 0.28
C ARG A 3 -18.58 -27.50 -0.44
N GLN A 4 -18.26 -27.77 -1.72
CA GLN A 4 -17.20 -27.04 -2.45
C GLN A 4 -17.67 -25.73 -3.10
N GLY A 5 -18.92 -25.64 -3.55
CA GLY A 5 -19.43 -24.46 -4.27
C GLY A 5 -19.42 -23.16 -3.45
N GLY A 6 -19.63 -23.26 -2.12
CA GLY A 6 -19.62 -22.11 -1.22
C GLY A 6 -18.22 -21.53 -0.94
N HIS A 7 -17.16 -22.35 -1.04
CA HIS A 7 -15.79 -21.87 -0.89
C HIS A 7 -15.27 -21.26 -2.18
N PHE A 8 -15.62 -21.83 -3.34
CA PHE A 8 -15.18 -21.32 -4.64
C PHE A 8 -15.64 -19.89 -4.90
N GLY A 9 -16.94 -19.62 -4.71
CA GLY A 9 -17.49 -18.27 -4.91
C GLY A 9 -16.84 -17.22 -4.01
N LYS A 10 -16.56 -17.57 -2.74
CA LYS A 10 -15.86 -16.69 -1.80
C LYS A 10 -14.42 -16.44 -2.24
N THR A 11 -13.69 -17.46 -2.69
CA THR A 11 -12.31 -17.29 -3.17
C THR A 11 -12.25 -16.36 -4.38
N VAL A 12 -13.15 -16.54 -5.34
CA VAL A 12 -13.21 -15.67 -6.53
C VAL A 12 -13.51 -14.23 -6.13
N PHE A 13 -14.48 -14.01 -5.23
CA PHE A 13 -14.81 -12.68 -4.72
C PHE A 13 -13.61 -12.01 -4.04
N TRP A 14 -12.97 -12.68 -3.08
CA TRP A 14 -11.82 -12.13 -2.37
C TRP A 14 -10.60 -11.94 -3.28
N GLY A 15 -10.43 -12.79 -4.29
CA GLY A 15 -9.40 -12.63 -5.33
C GLY A 15 -9.64 -11.40 -6.19
N ALA A 16 -10.87 -11.19 -6.66
CA ALA A 16 -11.25 -9.99 -7.41
C ALA A 16 -11.11 -8.72 -6.57
N ALA A 17 -11.54 -8.74 -5.31
CA ALA A 17 -11.37 -7.64 -4.38
C ALA A 17 -9.89 -7.31 -4.13
N THR A 18 -9.04 -8.33 -3.99
CA THR A 18 -7.58 -8.19 -3.88
C THR A 18 -7.01 -7.50 -5.12
N ALA A 19 -7.36 -7.99 -6.31
CA ALA A 19 -6.90 -7.41 -7.57
C ALA A 19 -7.32 -5.93 -7.72
N ALA A 20 -8.56 -5.61 -7.35
CA ALA A 20 -9.06 -4.23 -7.37
C ALA A 20 -8.30 -3.31 -6.39
N LEU A 21 -7.98 -3.78 -5.18
CA LEU A 21 -7.18 -3.01 -4.22
C LEU A 21 -5.76 -2.76 -4.72
N TYR A 22 -5.09 -3.78 -5.27
CA TYR A 22 -3.76 -3.60 -5.86
C TYR A 22 -3.80 -2.65 -7.06
N ALA A 23 -4.81 -2.77 -7.94
CA ALA A 23 -4.99 -1.85 -9.05
C ALA A 23 -5.18 -0.40 -8.55
N ALA A 24 -5.97 -0.20 -7.50
CA ALA A 24 -6.13 1.12 -6.88
C ALA A 24 -4.79 1.65 -6.35
N ILE A 25 -3.99 0.84 -5.64
CA ILE A 25 -2.67 1.26 -5.16
C ILE A 25 -1.78 1.73 -6.31
N PHE A 26 -1.70 0.98 -7.41
CA PHE A 26 -0.90 1.36 -8.56
C PHE A 26 -1.43 2.62 -9.25
N ASN A 27 -2.75 2.78 -9.34
CA ASN A 27 -3.36 3.97 -9.94
C ASN A 27 -3.15 5.25 -9.10
N TYR A 28 -3.00 5.10 -7.79
CA TYR A 28 -2.74 6.21 -6.86
C TYR A 28 -1.29 6.22 -6.35
N ALA A 29 -0.36 5.55 -7.04
CA ALA A 29 1.02 5.38 -6.58
C ALA A 29 1.72 6.73 -6.35
N ASP A 30 1.56 7.69 -7.26
CA ASP A 30 2.18 9.02 -7.12
C ASP A 30 1.69 9.77 -5.87
N LEU A 31 0.38 9.69 -5.59
CA LEU A 31 -0.21 10.30 -4.39
C LEU A 31 0.29 9.61 -3.11
N LEU A 32 0.37 8.29 -3.11
CA LEU A 32 0.87 7.51 -1.97
C LEU A 32 2.35 7.79 -1.71
N MET A 33 3.17 7.88 -2.77
CA MET A 33 4.59 8.22 -2.66
C MET A 33 4.79 9.66 -2.18
N TYR A 34 4.00 10.60 -2.69
CA TYR A 34 3.99 11.98 -2.19
C TYR A 34 3.69 12.03 -0.68
N MET A 35 2.62 11.38 -0.24
CA MET A 35 2.25 11.31 1.17
C MET A 35 3.33 10.63 2.03
N ALA A 36 3.96 9.58 1.51
CA ALA A 36 5.04 8.88 2.21
C ALA A 36 6.27 9.79 2.38
N HIS A 37 6.63 10.55 1.35
CA HIS A 37 7.76 11.46 1.41
C HIS A 37 7.49 12.72 2.22
N THR A 38 6.24 13.18 2.29
CA THR A 38 5.83 14.38 3.05
C THR A 38 5.17 14.04 4.39
N THR A 39 5.40 12.83 4.92
CA THR A 39 5.04 12.50 6.31
C THR A 39 5.98 13.21 7.30
N PRO A 40 7.32 13.12 7.14
CA PRO A 40 8.27 14.05 7.73
C PRO A 40 8.48 15.29 6.84
N ASP A 41 9.16 16.31 7.38
CA ASP A 41 9.67 17.41 6.56
C ASP A 41 10.63 16.86 5.49
N ALA A 42 10.47 17.30 4.25
CA ALA A 42 11.28 16.85 3.13
C ALA A 42 11.67 18.01 2.23
N CYS A 43 12.90 17.97 1.72
CA CYS A 43 13.34 18.87 0.68
C CYS A 43 12.92 18.31 -0.68
N VAL A 44 12.19 19.09 -1.48
CA VAL A 44 11.68 18.68 -2.79
C VAL A 44 12.43 19.46 -3.87
N VAL A 45 13.08 18.73 -4.78
CA VAL A 45 13.79 19.31 -5.93
C VAL A 45 13.05 18.92 -7.21
N GLY A 46 12.61 19.92 -7.97
CA GLY A 46 11.81 19.71 -9.19
C GLY A 46 10.30 19.68 -8.94
N SER A 47 9.53 19.29 -9.95
CA SER A 47 8.07 19.21 -9.88
C SER A 47 7.52 18.05 -10.73
N GLY A 48 6.39 17.48 -10.30
CA GLY A 48 5.71 16.39 -11.02
C GLY A 48 6.36 15.01 -10.83
N PRO A 49 6.19 14.09 -11.80
CA PRO A 49 6.65 12.69 -11.70
C PRO A 49 8.16 12.48 -11.54
N GLY A 50 8.96 13.54 -11.75
CA GLY A 50 10.42 13.52 -11.61
C GLY A 50 10.94 14.24 -10.36
N ALA A 51 10.05 14.63 -9.43
CA ALA A 51 10.46 15.31 -8.20
C ALA A 51 11.33 14.39 -7.34
N ILE A 52 12.46 14.90 -6.86
CA ILE A 52 13.37 14.18 -5.97
C ILE A 52 13.16 14.67 -4.55
N TYR A 53 12.92 13.73 -3.64
CA TYR A 53 12.68 14.00 -2.22
C TYR A 53 13.92 13.66 -1.39
N TYR A 54 14.51 14.66 -0.75
CA TYR A 54 15.63 14.49 0.17
C TYR A 54 15.16 14.62 1.62
N HIS A 55 15.52 13.65 2.44
CA HIS A 55 15.16 13.59 3.86
C HIS A 55 16.31 14.12 4.72
N ARG A 56 16.00 14.85 5.80
CA ARG A 56 16.98 15.42 6.75
C ARG A 56 17.90 16.52 6.20
N LEU A 57 17.42 17.31 5.25
CA LEU A 57 18.11 18.55 4.84
C LEU A 57 17.47 19.74 5.55
N ASP A 58 18.31 20.67 6.01
CA ASP A 58 17.83 21.98 6.45
C ASP A 58 17.46 22.86 5.26
N ALA A 59 16.80 23.99 5.52
CA ALA A 59 16.33 24.90 4.48
C ALA A 59 17.47 25.46 3.60
N ALA A 60 18.65 25.70 4.17
CA ALA A 60 19.78 26.27 3.44
C ALA A 60 20.43 25.23 2.51
N ALA A 61 20.61 24.00 3.00
CA ALA A 61 21.08 22.87 2.20
C ALA A 61 20.08 22.49 1.10
N CYS A 62 18.78 22.57 1.39
CA CYS A 62 17.73 22.34 0.39
C CYS A 62 17.78 23.38 -0.74
N ALA A 63 17.92 24.66 -0.39
CA ALA A 63 18.05 25.73 -1.36
C ALA A 63 19.32 25.58 -2.22
N ALA A 64 20.42 25.07 -1.65
CA ALA A 64 21.66 24.77 -2.39
C ALA A 64 21.47 23.68 -3.46
N HIS A 65 20.51 22.76 -3.26
CA HIS A 65 20.11 21.77 -4.26
C HIS A 65 19.05 22.28 -5.25
N GLY A 66 18.67 23.57 -5.17
CA GLY A 66 17.61 24.15 -6.00
C GLY A 66 16.21 23.67 -5.61
N GLY A 67 16.05 23.15 -4.39
CA GLY A 67 14.78 22.64 -3.86
C GLY A 67 14.04 23.63 -2.96
N GLN A 68 12.85 23.20 -2.54
CA GLN A 68 12.05 23.87 -1.52
C GLN A 68 11.79 22.91 -0.36
N LEU A 69 11.87 23.41 0.87
CA LEU A 69 11.55 22.61 2.05
C LEU A 69 10.02 22.55 2.19
N GLU A 70 9.45 21.38 1.96
CA GLU A 70 8.03 21.12 2.14
C GLU A 70 7.79 20.67 3.59
N PRO A 71 6.89 21.34 4.33
CA PRO A 71 6.55 20.93 5.69
C PRO A 71 5.87 19.56 5.68
N GLY A 72 6.33 18.69 6.57
CA GLY A 72 5.78 17.38 6.80
C GLY A 72 4.39 17.47 7.41
N THR A 73 3.48 16.65 6.89
CA THR A 73 2.14 16.48 7.47
C THR A 73 2.02 15.07 8.02
N TRP A 74 2.15 14.93 9.34
CA TRP A 74 2.10 13.62 10.01
C TRP A 74 0.84 12.80 9.68
N TRP A 75 -0.29 13.46 9.45
CA TRP A 75 -1.55 12.80 9.09
C TRP A 75 -1.49 12.02 7.76
N HIS A 76 -0.51 12.29 6.88
CA HIS A 76 -0.26 11.53 5.65
C HIS A 76 0.09 10.05 5.91
N VAL A 77 0.48 9.68 7.13
CA VAL A 77 0.73 8.27 7.50
C VAL A 77 -0.56 7.44 7.55
N LEU A 78 -1.71 8.07 7.86
CA LEU A 78 -2.96 7.32 8.08
C LEU A 78 -3.48 6.62 6.83
N PRO A 79 -3.57 7.27 5.65
CA PRO A 79 -3.98 6.59 4.43
C PRO A 79 -3.12 5.37 4.10
N ILE A 80 -1.79 5.47 4.29
CA ILE A 80 -0.84 4.39 4.03
C ILE A 80 -1.13 3.19 4.95
N ILE A 81 -1.30 3.46 6.25
CA ILE A 81 -1.63 2.42 7.25
C ILE A 81 -2.96 1.75 6.93
N LEU A 82 -4.01 2.53 6.62
CA LEU A 82 -5.33 2.01 6.31
C LEU A 82 -5.31 1.11 5.06
N ILE A 83 -4.61 1.53 4.01
CA ILE A 83 -4.44 0.73 2.80
C ILE A 83 -3.67 -0.56 3.09
N ALA A 84 -2.59 -0.49 3.87
CA ALA A 84 -1.82 -1.67 4.26
C ALA A 84 -2.68 -2.69 5.03
N PHE A 85 -3.52 -2.24 5.97
CA PHE A 85 -4.45 -3.12 6.69
C PHE A 85 -5.53 -3.68 5.79
N ALA A 86 -6.12 -2.85 4.92
CA ALA A 86 -7.13 -3.30 3.97
C ALA A 86 -6.58 -4.40 3.06
N VAL A 87 -5.42 -4.16 2.42
CA VAL A 87 -4.78 -5.17 1.57
C VAL A 87 -4.43 -6.43 2.37
N SER A 88 -3.83 -6.29 3.55
CA SER A 88 -3.45 -7.44 4.38
C SER A 88 -4.65 -8.33 4.72
N TYR A 89 -5.78 -7.71 5.09
CA TYR A 89 -7.00 -8.42 5.42
C TYR A 89 -7.61 -9.11 4.18
N VAL A 90 -7.82 -8.36 3.10
CA VAL A 90 -8.48 -8.87 1.88
C VAL A 90 -7.63 -9.94 1.20
N HIS A 91 -6.33 -9.70 1.07
CA HIS A 91 -5.37 -10.65 0.51
C HIS A 91 -5.21 -11.89 1.41
N GLY A 92 -5.21 -11.70 2.73
CA GLY A 92 -5.18 -12.80 3.70
C GLY A 92 -6.43 -13.69 3.60
N ALA A 93 -7.61 -13.10 3.49
CA ALA A 93 -8.86 -13.83 3.30
C ALA A 93 -8.85 -14.63 1.97
N PHE A 94 -8.37 -14.01 0.88
CA PHE A 94 -8.20 -14.70 -0.39
C PHE A 94 -7.25 -15.88 -0.30
N THR A 95 -6.04 -15.66 0.22
CA THR A 95 -5.00 -16.70 0.29
C THR A 95 -5.45 -17.88 1.14
N GLY A 96 -6.08 -17.64 2.30
CA GLY A 96 -6.62 -18.72 3.13
C GLY A 96 -7.64 -19.60 2.39
N LEU A 97 -8.61 -18.98 1.72
CA LEU A 97 -9.64 -19.70 0.95
C LEU A 97 -9.06 -20.38 -0.31
N PHE A 98 -8.06 -19.77 -0.93
CA PHE A 98 -7.35 -20.32 -2.08
C PHE A 98 -6.61 -21.61 -1.70
N TRP A 99 -5.87 -21.61 -0.59
CA TRP A 99 -5.20 -22.81 -0.11
C TRP A 99 -6.19 -23.90 0.31
N ASP A 100 -7.28 -23.54 1.01
CA ASP A 100 -8.35 -24.47 1.35
C ASP A 100 -8.99 -25.11 0.09
N LEU A 101 -9.18 -24.35 -0.99
CA LEU A 101 -9.68 -24.89 -2.27
C LEU A 101 -8.71 -25.86 -2.94
N MET A 102 -7.40 -25.62 -2.84
CA MET A 102 -6.38 -26.53 -3.37
C MET A 102 -6.13 -27.74 -2.47
N GLY A 103 -6.84 -27.86 -1.34
CA GLY A 103 -6.69 -28.94 -0.38
C GLY A 103 -5.43 -28.83 0.49
N LEU A 104 -4.78 -27.66 0.51
CA LEU A 104 -3.60 -27.39 1.33
C LEU A 104 -4.04 -26.67 2.60
N LYS A 105 -3.97 -27.36 3.74
CA LYS A 105 -4.28 -26.78 5.06
C LYS A 105 -2.99 -26.65 5.89
N PRO A 106 -2.80 -25.57 6.66
CA PRO A 106 -1.67 -25.48 7.58
C PRO A 106 -1.68 -26.67 8.54
N ALA A 107 -0.50 -27.21 8.84
CA ALA A 107 -0.35 -28.28 9.82
C ALA A 107 -1.01 -27.86 11.14
N ALA A 108 -1.87 -28.71 11.69
CA ALA A 108 -2.41 -28.48 13.01
C ALA A 108 -1.24 -28.42 13.99
N LYS A 109 -1.12 -27.32 14.75
CA LYS A 109 -0.21 -27.31 15.89
C LYS A 109 -0.71 -28.34 16.89
N HIS A 110 0.07 -29.41 17.06
CA HIS A 110 -0.04 -30.35 18.18
C HIS A 110 0.35 -29.65 19.48
#